data_AF-A0A832GLV2-F1
#
_entry.id   AF-A0A832GLV2-F1
#
_cell.length_a   1.000
_cell.length_b   1.000
_cell.length_c   1.000
_cell.angle_alpha   90.00
_cell.angle_beta   90.00
_cell.angle_gamma   90.00
#
_symmetry.space_group_name_H-M   'P 1'
#
loop_
_entity.id
_entity.type
_entity.pdbx_description
1 polymer ?
#
loop_
_entity_poly.entity_id
_entity_poly.type
_entity_poly.pdbx_seq_one_letter_code
_entity_poly.pdbx_strand_id
1 'polypeptide(L)'
;MKIKLKLNPEDFIVSEVVKIYPTERGEHSLYLLKKINLTTWDALGKIAKKWHIPLKNFGYGGLKDKRAISYQYITIKGGPKRDLKENNLELTYLGKSPKQIEKGDLLGNNFEIVVREVELEENILIKRVDEVKRYGIPNYFDEQRFGSVTESKEFAVKEIIKGNWERALYLILVESSYEDFSLSQKLRECLRKNWRNPQICLPYARITWIQNLLIFLSEHRYSQRTLKRALNLIDQEYLFFLGNVYQSFLWNEVLKEILRYLHLDHFSIPYPLGNLLFYQVIPEEEVENLLKSLKIPYPSPKISVENFSKLPLRDLYLKVLKNEGFEDFKNLRTFVKGLIFKTYPRQALVFPKDLTLEKISQGTFKIKFFLEKGSYATLVVKRLFYAD
;
A
#
# COMPACT_ATOMS: atom_id res chain seq x y z
N MET A 1 -19.42 -9.64 -11.47
CA MET A 1 -18.50 -10.63 -12.09
C MET A 1 -17.56 -11.26 -11.07
N LYS A 2 -17.31 -12.58 -11.13
CA LYS A 2 -16.29 -13.27 -10.31
C LYS A 2 -15.11 -13.68 -11.22
N ILE A 3 -14.07 -12.86 -11.27
CA ILE A 3 -12.78 -13.29 -11.85
C ILE A 3 -11.91 -13.96 -10.78
N LYS A 4 -10.95 -14.78 -11.21
CA LYS A 4 -9.92 -15.36 -10.33
C LYS A 4 -8.53 -14.85 -10.69
N LEU A 5 -7.77 -14.48 -9.66
CA LEU A 5 -6.38 -14.03 -9.72
C LEU A 5 -5.53 -14.88 -8.76
N LYS A 6 -4.23 -14.98 -9.05
CA LYS A 6 -3.23 -15.60 -8.16
C LYS A 6 -3.61 -17.04 -7.75
N LEU A 7 -4.16 -17.85 -8.66
CA LEU A 7 -4.40 -19.27 -8.39
C LEU A 7 -3.07 -20.03 -8.29
N ASN A 8 -2.18 -19.75 -9.23
CA ASN A 8 -0.79 -20.20 -9.19
C ASN A 8 0.15 -18.99 -9.06
N PRO A 9 1.36 -19.15 -8.50
CA PRO A 9 2.34 -18.05 -8.43
C PRO A 9 2.67 -17.44 -9.80
N GLU A 10 2.68 -18.26 -10.85
CA GLU A 10 2.93 -17.89 -12.24
C GLU A 10 1.85 -16.97 -12.82
N ASP A 11 0.65 -16.96 -12.22
CA ASP A 11 -0.44 -16.08 -12.64
C ASP A 11 -0.18 -14.61 -12.25
N PHE A 12 0.83 -14.33 -11.43
CA PHE A 12 1.16 -12.97 -11.00
C PHE A 12 2.67 -12.80 -10.90
N ILE A 13 3.26 -12.29 -11.98
CA ILE A 13 4.69 -12.01 -12.10
C ILE A 13 4.91 -10.52 -11.93
N VAL A 14 5.86 -10.15 -11.06
CA VAL A 14 6.25 -8.75 -10.83
C VAL A 14 7.76 -8.62 -10.97
N SER A 15 8.22 -7.77 -11.87
CA SER A 15 9.65 -7.53 -12.09
C SER A 15 9.99 -6.07 -11.83
N GLU A 16 10.90 -5.81 -10.88
CA GLU A 16 11.35 -4.46 -10.59
C GLU A 16 12.11 -3.83 -11.74
N VAL A 17 11.90 -2.52 -11.90
CA VAL A 17 12.73 -1.65 -12.74
C VAL A 17 13.37 -0.63 -11.82
N VAL A 18 14.70 -0.61 -11.79
CA VAL A 18 15.51 0.21 -10.86
C VAL A 18 16.52 1.06 -11.62
N LYS A 19 16.88 2.22 -11.05
CA LYS A 19 17.96 3.08 -11.56
C LYS A 19 19.30 2.72 -10.92
N ILE A 20 19.67 1.45 -10.99
CA ILE A 20 20.98 0.95 -10.53
C ILE A 20 21.53 -0.01 -11.56
N TYR A 21 22.83 0.09 -11.82
CA TYR A 21 23.52 -0.71 -12.82
C TYR A 21 24.74 -1.36 -12.17
N PRO A 22 25.09 -2.60 -12.57
CA PRO A 22 26.30 -3.24 -12.09
C PRO A 22 27.54 -2.46 -12.53
N THR A 23 28.55 -2.51 -11.68
CA THR A 23 29.86 -1.90 -11.87
C THR A 23 30.94 -2.94 -11.56
N GLU A 24 32.20 -2.67 -11.93
CA GLU A 24 33.31 -3.58 -11.63
C GLU A 24 33.74 -3.54 -10.16
N ARG A 25 33.61 -2.37 -9.51
CA ARG A 25 34.11 -2.11 -8.15
C ARG A 25 33.00 -1.55 -7.26
N GLY A 26 33.06 -1.86 -5.97
CA GLY A 26 32.11 -1.38 -4.98
C GLY A 26 32.03 -2.30 -3.76
N GLU A 27 31.60 -1.75 -2.63
CA GLU A 27 31.48 -2.49 -1.37
C GLU A 27 30.30 -3.48 -1.37
N HIS A 28 29.31 -3.25 -2.26
CA HIS A 28 28.10 -4.04 -2.34
C HIS A 28 28.14 -4.96 -3.55
N SER A 29 27.65 -6.18 -3.38
CA SER A 29 27.34 -7.07 -4.50
C SER A 29 25.88 -6.87 -4.91
N LEU A 30 25.64 -6.64 -6.20
CA LEU A 30 24.30 -6.46 -6.78
C LEU A 30 23.79 -7.80 -7.29
N TYR A 31 22.53 -8.09 -7.01
CA TYR A 31 21.87 -9.32 -7.44
C TYR A 31 20.46 -9.07 -7.95
N LEU A 32 20.01 -9.95 -8.84
CA LEU A 32 18.60 -10.16 -9.13
C LEU A 32 18.07 -11.29 -8.25
N LEU A 33 17.14 -11.00 -7.36
CA LEU A 33 16.44 -11.97 -6.53
C LEU A 33 15.12 -12.36 -7.19
N LYS A 34 15.01 -13.62 -7.62
CA LYS A 34 13.75 -14.27 -7.97
C LYS A 34 13.23 -15.02 -6.74
N LYS A 35 12.00 -14.73 -6.33
CA LYS A 35 11.31 -15.46 -5.25
C LYS A 35 9.93 -15.93 -5.71
N ILE A 36 9.53 -17.10 -5.23
CA ILE A 36 8.24 -17.75 -5.53
C ILE A 36 7.53 -17.99 -4.19
N ASN A 37 6.31 -17.50 -3.99
CA ASN A 37 5.55 -17.78 -2.75
C ASN A 37 6.24 -17.37 -1.42
N LEU A 38 7.17 -16.42 -1.47
CA LEU A 38 7.90 -15.92 -0.30
C LEU A 38 7.69 -14.41 -0.13
N THR A 39 7.64 -13.93 1.12
CA THR A 39 7.79 -12.49 1.38
C THR A 39 9.24 -12.06 1.10
N THR A 40 9.46 -10.77 0.88
CA THR A 40 10.83 -10.23 0.76
C THR A 40 11.63 -10.54 2.04
N TRP A 41 11.04 -10.38 3.22
CA TRP A 41 11.70 -10.69 4.50
C TRP A 41 12.09 -12.16 4.65
N ASP A 42 11.21 -13.10 4.29
CA ASP A 42 11.52 -14.53 4.31
C ASP A 42 12.71 -14.85 3.40
N ALA A 43 12.73 -14.27 2.20
CA ALA A 43 13.80 -14.45 1.24
C ALA A 43 15.14 -13.90 1.76
N LEU A 44 15.15 -12.66 2.26
CA LEU A 44 16.35 -12.04 2.83
C LEU A 44 16.85 -12.82 4.06
N GLY A 45 15.95 -13.28 4.94
CA GLY A 45 16.29 -14.08 6.12
C GLY A 45 16.94 -15.42 5.75
N LYS A 46 16.43 -16.10 4.73
CA LYS A 46 17.04 -17.33 4.20
C LYS A 46 18.45 -17.08 3.66
N ILE A 47 18.64 -16.03 2.86
CA ILE A 47 19.95 -15.66 2.28
C ILE A 47 20.94 -15.28 3.40
N ALA A 48 20.50 -14.43 4.34
CA ALA A 48 21.29 -13.99 5.49
C ALA A 48 21.78 -15.18 6.32
N LYS A 49 20.90 -16.14 6.62
CA LYS A 49 21.26 -17.38 7.34
C LYS A 49 22.25 -18.22 6.55
N LYS A 50 22.02 -18.42 5.25
CA LYS A 50 22.86 -19.27 4.38
C LYS A 50 24.28 -18.72 4.21
N TRP A 51 24.42 -17.41 4.12
CA TRP A 51 25.71 -16.74 3.90
C TRP A 51 26.32 -16.16 5.17
N HIS A 52 25.66 -16.31 6.32
CA HIS A 52 26.09 -15.74 7.60
C HIS A 52 26.30 -14.21 7.53
N ILE A 53 25.46 -13.51 6.77
CA ILE A 53 25.52 -12.05 6.61
C ILE A 53 24.36 -11.41 7.39
N PRO A 54 24.61 -10.41 8.25
CA PRO A 54 23.55 -9.71 8.96
C PRO A 54 22.55 -9.02 8.02
N LEU A 55 21.25 -9.07 8.34
CA LEU A 55 20.18 -8.42 7.53
C LEU A 55 20.40 -6.92 7.30
N LYS A 56 21.05 -6.22 8.23
CA LYS A 56 21.40 -4.79 8.09
C LYS A 56 22.30 -4.49 6.88
N ASN A 57 22.99 -5.49 6.33
CA ASN A 57 23.85 -5.36 5.15
C ASN A 57 23.07 -5.47 3.83
N PHE A 58 21.78 -5.76 3.87
CA PHE A 58 20.93 -5.94 2.70
C PHE A 58 20.19 -4.64 2.36
N GLY A 59 20.29 -4.23 1.09
CA GLY A 59 19.49 -3.15 0.50
C GLY A 59 18.49 -3.68 -0.51
N TYR A 60 17.31 -3.07 -0.56
CA TYR A 60 16.21 -3.43 -1.45
C TYR A 60 15.27 -2.23 -1.67
N GLY A 61 14.63 -2.16 -2.85
CA GLY A 61 13.81 -1.02 -3.26
C GLY A 61 12.38 -1.02 -2.71
N GLY A 62 11.87 -2.17 -2.31
CA GLY A 62 10.54 -2.31 -1.73
C GLY A 62 10.21 -3.75 -1.36
N LEU A 63 9.08 -3.93 -0.69
CA LEU A 63 8.53 -5.26 -0.41
C LEU A 63 7.71 -5.72 -1.63
N LYS A 64 7.69 -7.03 -1.88
CA LYS A 64 6.87 -7.66 -2.91
C LYS A 64 5.89 -8.66 -2.30
N ASP A 65 4.76 -8.82 -2.98
CA ASP A 65 3.71 -9.78 -2.63
C ASP A 65 4.28 -11.18 -2.40
N LYS A 66 3.73 -11.89 -1.40
CA LYS A 66 4.07 -13.28 -1.13
C LYS A 66 3.56 -14.19 -2.24
N ARG A 67 2.25 -14.12 -2.55
CA ARG A 67 1.57 -14.98 -3.54
C ARG A 67 1.81 -14.47 -4.96
N ALA A 68 3.05 -14.58 -5.42
CA ALA A 68 3.53 -14.13 -6.72
C ALA A 68 4.89 -14.78 -7.04
N ILE A 69 5.27 -14.75 -8.31
CA ILE A 69 6.69 -14.77 -8.70
C ILE A 69 7.15 -13.32 -8.75
N SER A 70 8.23 -12.98 -8.04
CA SER A 70 8.77 -11.63 -8.11
C SER A 70 10.26 -11.60 -8.33
N TYR A 71 10.68 -10.72 -9.23
CA TYR A 71 12.06 -10.38 -9.50
C TYR A 71 12.34 -9.00 -8.89
N GLN A 72 13.24 -8.93 -7.91
CA GLN A 72 13.61 -7.68 -7.25
C GLN A 72 15.12 -7.54 -7.21
N TYR A 73 15.62 -6.31 -7.30
CA TYR A 73 17.05 -6.06 -7.19
C TYR A 73 17.43 -5.89 -5.72
N ILE A 74 18.49 -6.58 -5.30
CA ILE A 74 19.03 -6.43 -3.95
C ILE A 74 20.53 -6.20 -3.98
N THR A 75 21.03 -5.47 -3.00
CA THR A 75 22.47 -5.30 -2.75
C THR A 75 22.84 -5.89 -1.42
N ILE A 76 23.99 -6.55 -1.35
CA ILE A 76 24.49 -7.13 -0.09
C ILE A 76 25.91 -6.63 0.13
N LYS A 77 26.11 -5.85 1.20
CA LYS A 77 27.46 -5.44 1.63
C LYS A 77 28.25 -6.66 2.07
N GLY A 78 29.38 -6.93 1.41
CA GLY A 78 30.16 -8.14 1.61
C GLY A 78 29.55 -9.42 1.01
N GLY A 79 28.57 -9.29 0.09
CA GLY A 79 27.95 -10.45 -0.57
C GLY A 79 28.92 -11.23 -1.48
N PRO A 80 28.87 -12.57 -1.52
CA PRO A 80 29.68 -13.41 -2.41
C PRO A 80 29.47 -13.12 -3.90
N LYS A 81 30.54 -13.08 -4.72
CA LYS A 81 30.43 -12.90 -6.18
C LYS A 81 30.00 -14.19 -6.90
N ARG A 82 28.85 -14.76 -6.50
CA ARG A 82 28.29 -16.00 -7.05
C ARG A 82 26.79 -16.04 -6.86
N ASP A 83 26.15 -16.91 -7.63
CA ASP A 83 24.72 -17.17 -7.53
C ASP A 83 24.37 -18.01 -6.29
N LEU A 84 23.10 -17.98 -5.92
CA LEU A 84 22.50 -18.89 -4.94
C LEU A 84 21.18 -19.41 -5.46
N LYS A 85 21.01 -20.73 -5.43
CA LYS A 85 19.76 -21.40 -5.77
C LYS A 85 19.29 -22.24 -4.59
N GLU A 86 18.06 -21.99 -4.17
CA GLU A 86 17.38 -22.65 -3.06
C GLU A 86 15.92 -22.93 -3.46
N ASN A 87 15.20 -23.73 -2.67
CA ASN A 87 13.80 -23.97 -2.97
C ASN A 87 12.98 -22.67 -2.91
N ASN A 88 12.27 -22.35 -4.00
CA ASN A 88 11.47 -21.14 -4.20
C ASN A 88 12.25 -19.81 -4.17
N LEU A 89 13.57 -19.85 -4.29
CA LEU A 89 14.44 -18.68 -4.22
C LEU A 89 15.67 -18.85 -5.11
N GLU A 90 15.95 -17.87 -5.94
CA GLU A 90 17.14 -17.82 -6.78
C GLU A 90 17.71 -16.40 -6.76
N LEU A 91 19.03 -16.31 -6.63
CA LEU A 91 19.76 -15.07 -6.56
C LEU A 91 20.87 -15.10 -7.60
N THR A 92 20.76 -14.24 -8.61
CA THR A 92 21.72 -14.13 -9.70
C THR A 92 22.64 -12.94 -9.46
N TYR A 93 23.95 -13.17 -9.41
CA TYR A 93 24.95 -12.11 -9.25
C TYR A 93 25.10 -11.31 -10.54
N LEU A 94 24.97 -9.98 -10.43
CA LEU A 94 25.03 -9.08 -11.58
C LEU A 94 26.31 -8.25 -11.66
N GLY A 95 27.05 -8.14 -10.55
CA GLY A 95 28.25 -7.31 -10.46
C GLY A 95 28.37 -6.59 -9.12
N LYS A 96 29.25 -5.60 -9.04
CA LYS A 96 29.38 -4.74 -7.86
C LYS A 96 28.50 -3.51 -7.97
N SER A 97 28.24 -2.88 -6.83
CA SER A 97 27.59 -1.58 -6.75
C SER A 97 28.33 -0.72 -5.72
N PRO A 98 28.59 0.57 -6.02
CA PRO A 98 29.19 1.50 -5.07
C PRO A 98 28.23 1.88 -3.94
N LYS A 99 26.91 1.73 -4.15
CA LYS A 99 25.87 2.06 -3.18
C LYS A 99 24.95 0.88 -2.88
N GLN A 100 24.33 0.95 -1.72
CA GLN A 100 23.19 0.11 -1.36
C GLN A 100 21.96 0.53 -2.16
N ILE A 101 21.12 -0.42 -2.56
CA ILE A 101 19.78 -0.12 -3.10
C ILE A 101 18.91 0.43 -1.98
N GLU A 102 18.24 1.53 -2.28
CA GLU A 102 17.24 2.15 -1.42
C GLU A 102 15.88 2.28 -2.11
N LYS A 103 14.83 2.61 -1.34
CA LYS A 103 13.47 2.83 -1.86
C LYS A 103 13.41 3.89 -2.97
N GLY A 104 14.35 4.85 -2.96
CA GLY A 104 14.46 5.90 -3.97
C GLY A 104 14.80 5.37 -5.36
N ASP A 105 15.55 4.28 -5.45
CA ASP A 105 16.09 3.73 -6.71
C ASP A 105 15.05 2.99 -7.56
N LEU A 106 13.92 2.60 -6.96
CA LEU A 106 12.82 1.97 -7.67
C LEU A 106 12.15 2.97 -8.61
N LEU A 107 12.08 2.64 -9.90
CA LEU A 107 11.33 3.39 -10.91
C LEU A 107 9.89 2.90 -10.99
N GLY A 108 9.71 1.58 -10.95
CA GLY A 108 8.40 0.96 -11.09
C GLY A 108 8.52 -0.56 -11.17
N ASN A 109 7.46 -1.19 -11.67
CA ASN A 109 7.42 -2.64 -11.86
C ASN A 109 6.74 -2.98 -13.18
N ASN A 110 7.29 -3.98 -13.86
CA ASN A 110 6.59 -4.70 -14.91
C ASN A 110 5.72 -5.77 -14.28
N PHE A 111 4.48 -5.89 -14.77
CA PHE A 111 3.51 -6.88 -14.33
C PHE A 111 3.17 -7.79 -15.50
N GLU A 112 3.10 -9.09 -15.22
CA GLU A 112 2.41 -10.06 -16.07
C GLU A 112 1.37 -10.77 -15.21
N ILE A 113 0.10 -10.61 -15.55
CA ILE A 113 -1.02 -11.09 -14.72
C ILE A 113 -1.94 -11.94 -15.58
N VAL A 114 -2.20 -13.16 -15.11
CA VAL A 114 -3.20 -14.05 -15.70
C VAL A 114 -4.51 -13.89 -14.94
N VAL A 115 -5.58 -13.62 -15.68
CA VAL A 115 -6.94 -13.46 -15.19
C VAL A 115 -7.79 -14.59 -15.75
N ARG A 116 -8.47 -15.32 -14.86
CA ARG A 116 -9.26 -16.52 -15.20
C ARG A 116 -10.73 -16.30 -14.84
N GLU A 117 -11.59 -17.14 -15.41
CA GLU A 117 -13.05 -17.07 -15.24
C GLU A 117 -13.62 -15.72 -15.69
N VAL A 118 -13.09 -15.23 -16.81
CA VAL A 118 -13.56 -13.99 -17.43
C VAL A 118 -14.76 -14.31 -18.31
N GLU A 119 -15.92 -13.74 -17.97
CA GLU A 119 -17.18 -13.92 -18.72
C GLU A 119 -17.37 -12.82 -19.79
N LEU A 120 -16.41 -11.91 -19.96
CA LEU A 120 -16.43 -10.85 -20.97
C LEU A 120 -15.93 -11.36 -22.32
N GLU A 121 -16.54 -10.86 -23.40
CA GLU A 121 -16.03 -11.05 -24.74
C GLU A 121 -14.68 -10.34 -24.94
N GLU A 122 -13.82 -10.97 -25.73
CA GLU A 122 -12.48 -10.45 -26.05
C GLU A 122 -12.52 -9.06 -26.69
N ASN A 123 -13.51 -8.82 -27.56
CA ASN A 123 -13.70 -7.53 -28.24
C ASN A 123 -13.93 -6.38 -27.26
N ILE A 124 -14.68 -6.65 -26.17
CA ILE A 124 -14.94 -5.69 -25.09
C ILE A 124 -13.64 -5.38 -24.34
N LEU A 125 -12.84 -6.40 -24.06
CA LEU A 125 -11.56 -6.22 -23.36
C LEU A 125 -10.55 -5.45 -24.21
N ILE A 126 -10.47 -5.71 -25.51
CA ILE A 126 -9.62 -4.96 -26.45
C ILE A 126 -10.00 -3.48 -26.42
N LYS A 127 -11.30 -3.15 -26.54
CA LYS A 127 -11.79 -1.77 -26.44
C LYS A 127 -11.38 -1.12 -25.11
N ARG A 128 -11.54 -1.82 -23.99
CA ARG A 128 -11.16 -1.32 -22.66
C ARG A 128 -9.66 -1.09 -22.53
N VAL A 129 -8.82 -1.91 -23.16
CA VAL A 129 -7.37 -1.70 -23.20
C VAL A 129 -7.03 -0.39 -23.91
N ASP A 130 -7.67 -0.11 -25.05
CA ASP A 130 -7.44 1.13 -25.79
C ASP A 130 -7.91 2.36 -25.02
N GLU A 131 -9.07 2.27 -24.36
CA GLU A 131 -9.57 3.29 -23.44
C GLU A 131 -8.58 3.56 -22.29
N VAL A 132 -8.05 2.50 -21.65
CA VAL A 132 -7.07 2.63 -20.56
C VAL A 132 -5.77 3.26 -21.05
N LYS A 133 -5.30 2.92 -22.25
CA LYS A 133 -4.10 3.54 -22.85
C LYS A 133 -4.30 5.04 -23.07
N ARG A 134 -5.48 5.44 -23.56
CA ARG A 134 -5.79 6.83 -23.86
C ARG A 134 -6.09 7.68 -22.63
N TYR A 135 -7.00 7.21 -21.78
CA TYR A 135 -7.57 7.98 -20.67
C TYR A 135 -6.96 7.65 -19.31
N GLY A 136 -6.11 6.61 -19.23
CA GLY A 136 -5.54 6.16 -17.97
C GLY A 136 -6.60 5.62 -17.02
N ILE A 137 -6.23 5.46 -15.75
CA ILE A 137 -7.14 5.04 -14.68
C ILE A 137 -6.97 5.93 -13.44
N PRO A 138 -8.01 6.11 -12.61
CA PRO A 138 -7.87 6.73 -11.30
C PRO A 138 -6.81 6.03 -10.44
N ASN A 139 -5.84 6.79 -9.93
CA ASN A 139 -4.66 6.26 -9.23
C ASN A 139 -4.89 6.08 -7.72
N TYR A 140 -5.99 5.42 -7.36
CA TYR A 140 -6.34 5.15 -5.97
C TYR A 140 -5.24 4.39 -5.22
N PHE A 141 -5.33 4.43 -3.89
CA PHE A 141 -4.76 3.38 -3.06
C PHE A 141 -5.72 2.20 -3.05
N ASP A 142 -5.19 0.99 -3.20
CA ASP A 142 -6.00 -0.22 -3.18
C ASP A 142 -5.80 -1.04 -1.90
N GLU A 143 -6.48 -2.18 -1.80
CA GLU A 143 -6.55 -3.11 -0.66
C GLU A 143 -5.22 -3.32 0.08
N GLN A 144 -4.12 -3.48 -0.67
CA GLN A 144 -2.77 -3.65 -0.13
C GLN A 144 -2.32 -2.50 0.79
N ARG A 145 -2.82 -1.27 0.58
CA ARG A 145 -2.53 -0.12 1.45
C ARG A 145 -3.32 -0.19 2.76
N PHE A 146 -4.53 -0.74 2.72
CA PHE A 146 -5.46 -0.77 3.84
C PHE A 146 -5.42 -2.10 4.57
N GLY A 147 -4.36 -2.89 4.35
CA GLY A 147 -4.17 -4.19 4.95
C GLY A 147 -4.32 -4.17 6.46
N SER A 148 -4.12 -3.06 7.18
CA SER A 148 -4.31 -2.90 8.63
C SER A 148 -5.74 -2.62 9.10
N VAL A 149 -6.66 -2.29 8.20
CA VAL A 149 -8.04 -1.94 8.54
C VAL A 149 -8.87 -3.21 8.72
N THR A 150 -9.67 -3.25 9.77
CA THR A 150 -10.54 -4.39 10.09
C THR A 150 -11.92 -4.27 9.46
N GLU A 151 -12.76 -5.29 9.68
CA GLU A 151 -14.16 -5.33 9.28
C GLU A 151 -14.97 -4.12 9.76
N SER A 152 -14.59 -3.51 10.90
CA SER A 152 -15.24 -2.28 11.40
C SER A 152 -15.03 -1.07 10.49
N LYS A 153 -14.04 -1.11 9.59
CA LYS A 153 -13.65 -0.01 8.69
C LYS A 153 -13.29 1.29 9.44
N GLU A 154 -13.00 1.17 10.73
CA GLU A 154 -12.58 2.28 11.57
C GLU A 154 -11.07 2.48 11.50
N PHE A 155 -10.65 3.73 11.66
CA PHE A 155 -9.23 4.10 11.69
C PHE A 155 -8.84 4.55 13.09
N ALA A 156 -7.88 3.85 13.71
CA ALA A 156 -7.33 4.27 15.00
C ALA A 156 -6.85 5.73 14.98
N VAL A 157 -6.29 6.18 13.85
CA VAL A 157 -5.84 7.56 13.66
C VAL A 157 -6.97 8.57 13.70
N LYS A 158 -8.14 8.24 13.14
CA LYS A 158 -9.33 9.09 13.22
C LYS A 158 -9.76 9.27 14.68
N GLU A 159 -9.76 8.17 15.44
CA GLU A 159 -10.11 8.17 16.87
C GLU A 159 -9.08 8.94 17.71
N ILE A 160 -7.78 8.83 17.39
CA ILE A 160 -6.73 9.66 18.00
C ILE A 160 -7.01 11.14 17.73
N ILE A 161 -7.35 11.50 16.50
CA ILE A 161 -7.63 12.91 16.17
C ILE A 161 -8.85 13.43 16.93
N LYS A 162 -9.91 12.61 17.04
CA LYS A 162 -11.14 12.96 17.78
C LYS A 162 -10.96 12.96 19.31
N GLY A 163 -9.84 12.46 19.82
CA GLY A 163 -9.58 12.34 21.26
C GLY A 163 -10.19 11.10 21.92
N ASN A 164 -10.65 10.14 21.13
CA ASN A 164 -11.20 8.86 21.59
C ASN A 164 -10.08 7.86 21.87
N TRP A 165 -9.24 8.15 22.86
CA TRP A 165 -7.99 7.43 23.12
C TRP A 165 -8.19 5.93 23.41
N GLU A 166 -9.27 5.57 24.12
CA GLU A 166 -9.60 4.16 24.40
C GLU A 166 -9.89 3.40 23.12
N ARG A 167 -10.79 3.92 22.27
CA ARG A 167 -11.15 3.28 21.00
C ARG A 167 -9.93 3.19 20.08
N ALA A 168 -9.12 4.23 20.02
CA ALA A 168 -7.86 4.22 19.27
C ALA A 168 -6.92 3.08 19.70
N LEU A 169 -6.66 2.94 21.02
CA LEU A 169 -5.82 1.87 21.54
C LEU A 169 -6.42 0.48 21.29
N TYR A 170 -7.74 0.36 21.42
CA TYR A 170 -8.44 -0.89 21.14
C TYR A 170 -8.32 -1.28 19.65
N LEU A 171 -8.53 -0.32 18.74
CA LEU A 171 -8.33 -0.53 17.31
C LEU A 171 -6.89 -0.95 17.00
N ILE A 172 -5.88 -0.36 17.65
CA ILE A 172 -4.48 -0.70 17.44
C ILE A 172 -4.14 -2.11 17.93
N LEU A 173 -4.56 -2.46 19.15
CA LEU A 173 -4.12 -3.69 19.82
C LEU A 173 -5.00 -4.90 19.55
N VAL A 174 -6.27 -4.68 19.21
CA VAL A 174 -7.29 -5.72 19.16
C VAL A 174 -7.84 -5.87 17.75
N GLU A 175 -8.26 -4.77 17.14
CA GLU A 175 -8.85 -4.71 15.79
C GLU A 175 -7.89 -4.18 14.72
N SER A 176 -6.59 -4.37 14.86
CA SER A 176 -5.69 -4.29 13.69
C SER A 176 -5.80 -5.58 12.88
N SER A 177 -5.42 -5.57 11.61
CA SER A 177 -5.59 -6.76 10.78
C SER A 177 -4.66 -7.93 11.13
N TYR A 178 -5.00 -9.11 10.62
CA TYR A 178 -4.22 -10.33 10.77
C TYR A 178 -2.91 -10.34 9.98
N GLU A 179 -2.77 -9.49 8.96
CA GLU A 179 -1.54 -9.36 8.17
C GLU A 179 -0.50 -8.44 8.82
N ASP A 180 -0.88 -7.79 9.92
CA ASP A 180 0.05 -7.09 10.78
C ASP A 180 0.89 -8.13 11.54
N PHE A 181 2.02 -8.52 10.93
CA PHE A 181 3.00 -9.53 11.40
C PHE A 181 3.47 -9.33 12.86
N SER A 182 3.08 -8.21 13.47
CA SER A 182 3.47 -7.75 14.78
C SER A 182 2.62 -8.34 15.93
N LEU A 183 1.32 -8.60 15.72
CA LEU A 183 0.39 -8.93 16.79
C LEU A 183 -0.16 -10.37 16.68
N SER A 184 0.16 -11.22 17.66
CA SER A 184 -0.34 -12.60 17.68
C SER A 184 -1.87 -12.65 17.87
N GLN A 185 -2.54 -13.58 17.19
CA GLN A 185 -3.99 -13.80 17.35
C GLN A 185 -4.37 -14.07 18.81
N LYS A 186 -3.53 -14.84 19.54
CA LYS A 186 -3.72 -15.13 20.97
C LYS A 186 -3.74 -13.86 21.83
N LEU A 187 -2.87 -12.90 21.53
CA LEU A 187 -2.86 -11.61 22.23
C LEU A 187 -4.17 -10.85 22.00
N ARG A 188 -4.62 -10.76 20.75
CA ARG A 188 -5.88 -10.08 20.39
C ARG A 188 -7.07 -10.71 21.12
N GLU A 189 -7.19 -12.04 21.07
CA GLU A 189 -8.27 -12.77 21.73
C GLU A 189 -8.23 -12.60 23.26
N CYS A 190 -7.05 -12.58 23.86
CA CYS A 190 -6.90 -12.28 25.28
C CYS A 190 -7.35 -10.85 25.60
N LEU A 191 -6.92 -9.86 24.82
CA LEU A 191 -7.27 -8.45 25.04
C LEU A 191 -8.75 -8.16 24.84
N ARG A 192 -9.43 -8.85 23.90
CA ARG A 192 -10.90 -8.77 23.74
C ARG A 192 -11.63 -9.11 25.05
N LYS A 193 -11.14 -10.10 25.79
CA LYS A 193 -11.75 -10.58 27.03
C LYS A 193 -11.29 -9.79 28.26
N ASN A 194 -10.07 -9.24 28.22
CA ASN A 194 -9.39 -8.68 29.39
C ASN A 194 -8.94 -7.22 29.19
N TRP A 195 -9.67 -6.42 28.41
CA TRP A 195 -9.27 -5.04 28.07
C TRP A 195 -8.96 -4.17 29.30
N ARG A 196 -9.72 -4.35 30.38
CA ARG A 196 -9.53 -3.63 31.66
C ARG A 196 -8.41 -4.20 32.53
N ASN A 197 -7.90 -5.39 32.21
CA ASN A 197 -6.84 -6.11 32.92
C ASN A 197 -5.77 -6.61 31.93
N PRO A 198 -5.12 -5.71 31.18
CA PRO A 198 -4.22 -6.09 30.08
C PRO A 198 -2.98 -6.89 30.51
N GLN A 199 -2.60 -6.84 31.79
CA GLN A 199 -1.49 -7.62 32.37
C GLN A 199 -1.64 -9.13 32.15
N ILE A 200 -2.89 -9.63 32.14
CA ILE A 200 -3.19 -11.05 31.92
C ILE A 200 -2.69 -11.50 30.53
N CYS A 201 -2.60 -10.57 29.59
CA CYS A 201 -2.22 -10.84 28.21
C CYS A 201 -0.73 -10.65 27.90
N LEU A 202 0.09 -10.24 28.89
CA LEU A 202 1.54 -10.10 28.76
C LEU A 202 2.24 -11.35 28.21
N PRO A 203 1.90 -12.59 28.60
CA PRO A 203 2.52 -13.80 28.05
C PRO A 203 2.37 -13.95 26.52
N TYR A 204 1.39 -13.28 25.91
CA TYR A 204 1.15 -13.31 24.46
C TYR A 204 1.77 -12.12 23.71
N ALA A 205 2.27 -11.11 24.43
CA ALA A 205 2.93 -9.95 23.86
C ALA A 205 4.39 -10.26 23.53
N ARG A 206 4.70 -10.38 22.24
CA ARG A 206 6.05 -10.70 21.75
C ARG A 206 6.89 -9.48 21.38
N ILE A 207 6.29 -8.30 21.38
CA ILE A 207 6.92 -7.05 20.96
C ILE A 207 7.07 -6.13 22.15
N THR A 208 8.25 -5.54 22.28
CA THR A 208 8.66 -4.71 23.41
C THR A 208 7.74 -3.51 23.63
N TRP A 209 7.37 -2.76 22.58
CA TRP A 209 6.49 -1.59 22.75
C TRP A 209 5.09 -2.00 23.23
N ILE A 210 4.60 -3.18 22.81
CA ILE A 210 3.33 -3.73 23.28
C ILE A 210 3.44 -4.15 24.74
N GLN A 211 4.50 -4.88 25.12
CA GLN A 211 4.73 -5.26 26.53
C GLN A 211 4.74 -4.03 27.45
N ASN A 212 5.54 -3.02 27.08
CA ASN A 212 5.64 -1.76 27.84
C ASN A 212 4.29 -1.05 27.92
N LEU A 213 3.52 -1.05 26.84
CA LEU A 213 2.19 -0.45 26.81
C LEU A 213 1.21 -1.18 27.74
N LEU A 214 1.17 -2.51 27.73
CA LEU A 214 0.29 -3.29 28.59
C LEU A 214 0.68 -3.13 30.08
N ILE A 215 1.98 -3.17 30.40
CA ILE A 215 2.48 -2.90 31.77
C ILE A 215 2.04 -1.50 32.21
N PHE A 216 2.29 -0.49 31.37
CA PHE A 216 1.92 0.90 31.68
C PHE A 216 0.42 1.05 31.96
N LEU A 217 -0.44 0.43 31.16
CA LEU A 217 -1.89 0.46 31.34
C LEU A 217 -2.35 -0.25 32.63
N SER A 218 -1.63 -1.25 33.10
CA SER A 218 -1.93 -1.98 34.34
C SER A 218 -1.46 -1.26 35.60
N GLU A 219 -0.34 -0.54 35.54
CA GLU A 219 0.25 0.16 36.70
C GLU A 219 -0.40 1.53 36.96
N HIS A 220 -1.13 2.07 36.00
CA HIS A 220 -1.72 3.41 36.08
C HIS A 220 -3.24 3.37 36.19
N ARG A 221 -3.80 4.29 36.99
CA ARG A 221 -5.26 4.49 37.06
C ARG A 221 -5.83 4.75 35.66
N TYR A 222 -6.90 4.03 35.35
CA TYR A 222 -7.64 4.21 34.10
C TYR A 222 -8.21 5.63 33.98
N SER A 223 -7.70 6.41 33.02
CA SER A 223 -8.15 7.80 32.77
C SER A 223 -7.79 8.25 31.35
N GLN A 224 -8.48 9.27 30.83
CA GLN A 224 -8.16 9.85 29.51
C GLN A 224 -6.70 10.34 29.41
N ARG A 225 -6.15 10.90 30.49
CA ARG A 225 -4.75 11.33 30.55
C ARG A 225 -3.79 10.14 30.45
N THR A 226 -4.10 9.03 31.13
CA THR A 226 -3.33 7.79 31.06
C THR A 226 -3.35 7.22 29.64
N LEU A 227 -4.53 7.10 29.02
CA LEU A 227 -4.66 6.56 27.66
C LEU A 227 -3.92 7.41 26.62
N LYS A 228 -4.01 8.75 26.72
CA LYS A 228 -3.25 9.66 25.85
C LYS A 228 -1.74 9.50 26.01
N ARG A 229 -1.25 9.28 27.24
CA ARG A 229 0.18 8.99 27.50
C ARG A 229 0.56 7.64 26.90
N ALA A 230 -0.29 6.63 27.04
CA ALA A 230 -0.08 5.28 26.53
C ALA A 230 0.16 5.28 25.01
N LEU A 231 -0.55 6.11 24.24
CA LEU A 231 -0.32 6.26 22.79
C LEU A 231 1.12 6.64 22.42
N ASN A 232 1.85 7.36 23.28
CA ASN A 232 3.26 7.73 23.03
C ASN A 232 4.25 6.58 23.30
N LEU A 233 3.80 5.45 23.82
CA LEU A 233 4.60 4.23 23.97
C LEU A 233 4.55 3.34 22.73
N ILE A 234 3.63 3.62 21.80
CA ILE A 234 3.53 2.89 20.55
C ILE A 234 4.73 3.24 19.67
N ASP A 235 5.23 2.24 18.96
CA ASP A 235 6.30 2.44 17.99
C ASP A 235 5.96 3.55 16.98
N GLN A 236 6.92 4.45 16.76
CA GLN A 236 6.70 5.64 15.95
C GLN A 236 6.57 5.32 14.46
N GLU A 237 7.26 4.29 13.97
CA GLU A 237 7.13 3.86 12.57
C GLU A 237 5.77 3.22 12.33
N TYR A 238 5.27 2.46 13.30
CA TYR A 238 3.92 1.91 13.25
C TYR A 238 2.85 2.99 13.27
N LEU A 239 2.95 3.99 14.17
CA LEU A 239 2.04 5.14 14.16
C LEU A 239 2.12 5.94 12.86
N PHE A 240 3.33 6.13 12.32
CA PHE A 240 3.53 6.76 11.03
C PHE A 240 2.81 5.97 9.93
N PHE A 241 2.97 4.65 9.90
CA PHE A 241 2.28 3.77 8.96
C PHE A 241 0.75 3.92 9.05
N LEU A 242 0.16 3.82 10.24
CA LEU A 242 -1.28 4.01 10.44
C LEU A 242 -1.75 5.39 9.96
N GLY A 243 -0.93 6.42 10.18
CA GLY A 243 -1.17 7.77 9.65
C GLY A 243 -1.25 7.79 8.13
N ASN A 244 -0.29 7.15 7.45
CA ASN A 244 -0.29 7.04 6.00
C ASN A 244 -1.52 6.27 5.48
N VAL A 245 -1.96 5.22 6.18
CA VAL A 245 -3.17 4.47 5.81
C VAL A 245 -4.40 5.38 5.84
N TYR A 246 -4.59 6.17 6.91
CA TYR A 246 -5.71 7.10 6.98
C TYR A 246 -5.62 8.24 5.95
N GLN A 247 -4.43 8.80 5.73
CA GLN A 247 -4.21 9.80 4.67
C GLN A 247 -4.54 9.24 3.28
N SER A 248 -4.17 8.00 2.98
CA SER A 248 -4.51 7.31 1.73
C SER A 248 -6.01 7.14 1.53
N PHE A 249 -6.75 6.83 2.61
CA PHE A 249 -8.21 6.75 2.57
C PHE A 249 -8.83 8.12 2.22
N LEU A 250 -8.45 9.17 2.95
CA LEU A 250 -8.94 10.52 2.68
C LEU A 250 -8.60 10.97 1.25
N TRP A 251 -7.41 10.61 0.75
CA TRP A 251 -7.01 10.90 -0.64
C TRP A 251 -7.92 10.19 -1.66
N ASN A 252 -8.28 8.93 -1.42
CA ASN A 252 -9.23 8.21 -2.27
C ASN A 252 -10.60 8.91 -2.29
N GLU A 253 -11.10 9.33 -1.13
CA GLU A 253 -12.37 10.05 -1.04
C GLU A 253 -12.32 11.40 -1.78
N VAL A 254 -11.21 12.13 -1.69
CA VAL A 254 -11.00 13.38 -2.44
C VAL A 254 -11.02 13.13 -3.95
N LEU A 255 -10.32 12.11 -4.46
CA LEU A 255 -10.35 11.78 -5.89
C LEU A 255 -11.77 11.40 -6.35
N LYS A 256 -12.55 10.69 -5.54
CA LYS A 256 -13.96 10.41 -5.85
C LYS A 256 -14.80 11.68 -5.95
N GLU A 257 -14.64 12.62 -5.02
CA GLU A 257 -15.34 13.91 -5.08
C GLU A 257 -14.94 14.74 -6.30
N ILE A 258 -13.66 14.67 -6.72
CA ILE A 258 -13.18 15.32 -7.95
C ILE A 258 -13.87 14.73 -9.18
N LEU A 259 -13.91 13.39 -9.30
CA LEU A 259 -14.57 12.74 -10.44
C LEU A 259 -16.08 13.05 -10.50
N ARG A 260 -16.75 13.12 -9.34
CA ARG A 260 -18.16 13.51 -9.24
C ARG A 260 -18.39 14.97 -9.64
N TYR A 261 -17.53 15.87 -9.17
CA TYR A 261 -17.62 17.31 -9.49
C TYR A 261 -17.44 17.57 -10.99
N LEU A 262 -16.58 16.79 -11.65
CA LEU A 262 -16.37 16.86 -13.09
C LEU A 262 -17.48 16.20 -13.91
N HIS A 263 -18.54 15.70 -13.28
CA HIS A 263 -19.68 15.05 -13.94
C HIS A 263 -19.31 13.95 -14.92
N LEU A 264 -18.19 13.25 -14.68
CA LEU A 264 -17.77 12.12 -15.51
C LEU A 264 -18.72 10.95 -15.31
N ASP A 265 -19.12 10.31 -16.41
CA ASP A 265 -19.81 9.04 -16.35
C ASP A 265 -18.89 8.00 -15.70
N HIS A 266 -19.41 7.33 -14.67
CA HIS A 266 -18.61 6.51 -13.80
C HIS A 266 -19.37 5.31 -13.27
N PHE A 267 -18.61 4.24 -13.03
CA PHE A 267 -19.09 3.02 -12.40
C PHE A 267 -18.33 2.76 -11.10
N SER A 268 -18.96 2.00 -10.22
CA SER A 268 -18.43 1.71 -8.88
C SER A 268 -17.81 0.32 -8.83
N ILE A 269 -16.58 0.22 -8.33
CA ILE A 269 -15.92 -1.06 -8.06
C ILE A 269 -15.78 -1.23 -6.54
N PRO A 270 -16.28 -2.33 -5.96
CA PRO A 270 -16.10 -2.62 -4.54
C PRO A 270 -14.63 -2.73 -4.12
N TYR A 271 -14.34 -2.24 -2.92
CA TYR A 271 -13.10 -2.49 -2.20
C TYR A 271 -13.38 -2.54 -0.68
N PRO A 272 -12.43 -2.97 0.18
CA PRO A 272 -12.65 -3.17 1.61
C PRO A 272 -13.32 -2.01 2.35
N LEU A 273 -13.08 -0.75 1.93
CA LEU A 273 -13.62 0.44 2.59
C LEU A 273 -14.78 1.09 1.82
N GLY A 274 -15.47 0.37 0.94
CA GLY A 274 -16.64 0.85 0.22
C GLY A 274 -16.51 0.64 -1.28
N ASN A 275 -16.68 1.70 -2.07
CA ASN A 275 -16.56 1.66 -3.52
C ASN A 275 -15.54 2.70 -4.02
N LEU A 276 -14.78 2.32 -5.04
CA LEU A 276 -13.95 3.20 -5.86
C LEU A 276 -14.73 3.60 -7.11
N LEU A 277 -14.55 4.83 -7.60
CA LEU A 277 -15.18 5.31 -8.82
C LEU A 277 -14.22 5.28 -9.99
N PHE A 278 -14.62 4.61 -11.07
CA PHE A 278 -13.86 4.53 -12.32
C PHE A 278 -14.70 5.08 -13.47
N TYR A 279 -14.04 5.59 -14.51
CA TYR A 279 -14.68 6.04 -15.75
C TYR A 279 -14.25 5.15 -16.92
N GLN A 280 -15.08 5.07 -17.95
CA GLN A 280 -14.70 4.38 -19.19
C GLN A 280 -13.94 5.32 -20.13
N VAL A 281 -14.55 6.47 -20.41
CA VAL A 281 -14.09 7.48 -21.37
C VAL A 281 -14.14 8.85 -20.71
N ILE A 282 -13.21 9.75 -21.09
CA ILE A 282 -13.28 11.17 -20.75
C ILE A 282 -13.65 11.92 -22.05
N PRO A 283 -14.89 12.44 -22.18
CA PRO A 283 -15.36 13.00 -23.44
C PRO A 283 -14.76 14.38 -23.75
N GLU A 284 -14.56 15.21 -22.72
CA GLU A 284 -14.05 16.57 -22.87
C GLU A 284 -12.52 16.61 -22.77
N GLU A 285 -11.86 17.10 -23.82
CA GLU A 285 -10.39 17.20 -23.88
C GLU A 285 -9.83 18.08 -22.75
N GLU A 286 -10.55 19.12 -22.35
CA GLU A 286 -10.14 19.98 -21.24
C GLU A 286 -10.12 19.22 -19.90
N VAL A 287 -11.14 18.39 -19.64
CA VAL A 287 -11.20 17.55 -18.44
C VAL A 287 -10.10 16.48 -18.47
N GLU A 288 -9.83 15.91 -19.65
CA GLU A 288 -8.74 14.96 -19.86
C GLU A 288 -7.38 15.60 -19.52
N ASN A 289 -7.09 16.79 -20.04
CA ASN A 289 -5.85 17.54 -19.79
C ASN A 289 -5.71 17.97 -18.32
N LEU A 290 -6.81 18.39 -17.70
CA LEU A 290 -6.87 18.70 -16.27
C LEU A 290 -6.48 17.47 -15.44
N LEU A 291 -7.15 16.32 -15.64
CA LEU A 291 -6.89 15.13 -14.84
C LEU A 291 -5.50 14.52 -15.08
N LYS A 292 -4.98 14.59 -16.31
CA LYS A 292 -3.60 14.15 -16.64
C LYS A 292 -2.53 14.93 -15.87
N SER A 293 -2.73 16.25 -15.72
CA SER A 293 -1.79 17.13 -15.02
C SER A 293 -2.04 17.23 -13.52
N LEU A 294 -3.24 16.85 -13.06
CA LEU A 294 -3.66 17.00 -11.68
C LEU A 294 -2.83 16.13 -10.72
N LYS A 295 -2.20 16.82 -9.76
CA LYS A 295 -1.47 16.21 -8.65
C LYS A 295 -2.17 16.60 -7.34
N ILE A 296 -2.82 15.62 -6.71
CA ILE A 296 -3.60 15.78 -5.50
C ILE A 296 -2.66 15.61 -4.28
N PRO A 297 -2.42 16.63 -3.45
CA PRO A 297 -1.61 16.50 -2.24
C PRO A 297 -2.27 15.60 -1.18
N TYR A 298 -1.48 14.93 -0.35
CA TYR A 298 -2.08 14.20 0.76
C TYR A 298 -2.78 15.14 1.76
N PRO A 299 -4.02 14.83 2.17
CA PRO A 299 -4.72 15.58 3.22
C PRO A 299 -3.86 15.68 4.49
N SER A 300 -3.57 16.90 4.94
CA SER A 300 -2.72 17.12 6.11
C SER A 300 -3.08 18.42 6.84
N PRO A 301 -2.62 18.64 8.08
CA PRO A 301 -2.95 19.86 8.82
C PRO A 301 -2.34 21.13 8.27
N LYS A 302 -1.26 21.01 7.48
CA LYS A 302 -0.50 22.12 6.90
C LYS A 302 -0.62 22.15 5.36
N ILE A 303 -1.62 21.47 4.81
CA ILE A 303 -1.81 21.45 3.37
C ILE A 303 -2.10 22.87 2.88
N SER A 304 -1.38 23.32 1.86
CA SER A 304 -1.77 24.47 1.05
C SER A 304 -2.46 23.92 -0.18
N VAL A 305 -3.75 24.21 -0.34
CA VAL A 305 -4.54 23.81 -1.50
C VAL A 305 -4.91 25.08 -2.24
N GLU A 306 -4.28 25.29 -3.39
CA GLU A 306 -4.74 26.30 -4.35
C GLU A 306 -5.81 25.66 -5.24
N ASN A 307 -6.79 26.48 -5.65
CA ASN A 307 -7.79 26.03 -6.61
C ASN A 307 -7.14 25.96 -8.00
N PHE A 308 -7.30 24.83 -8.69
CA PHE A 308 -6.74 24.63 -10.03
C PHE A 308 -7.78 25.01 -11.06
N SER A 309 -7.70 26.25 -11.59
CA SER A 309 -8.41 26.94 -12.71
C SER A 309 -9.90 26.63 -13.02
N LYS A 310 -10.43 25.45 -12.67
CA LYS A 310 -11.82 25.00 -12.76
C LYS A 310 -12.25 24.04 -11.64
N LEU A 311 -11.34 23.60 -10.78
CA LEU A 311 -11.60 22.64 -9.71
C LEU A 311 -11.57 23.36 -8.34
N PRO A 312 -12.68 23.44 -7.59
CA PRO A 312 -12.74 24.01 -6.25
C PRO A 312 -12.13 23.02 -5.26
N LEU A 313 -10.85 22.71 -5.45
CA LEU A 313 -10.18 21.60 -4.80
C LEU A 313 -10.28 21.75 -3.29
N ARG A 314 -10.09 22.95 -2.74
CA ARG A 314 -10.24 23.19 -1.30
C ARG A 314 -11.60 22.75 -0.76
N ASP A 315 -12.68 23.06 -1.46
CA ASP A 315 -14.05 22.74 -1.01
C ASP A 315 -14.32 21.24 -1.08
N LEU A 316 -13.76 20.55 -2.08
CA LEU A 316 -13.85 19.09 -2.19
C LEU A 316 -13.14 18.39 -1.02
N TYR A 317 -11.95 18.88 -0.61
CA TYR A 317 -11.30 18.38 0.61
C TYR A 317 -12.14 18.66 1.86
N LEU A 318 -12.69 19.87 2.02
CA LEU A 318 -13.51 20.22 3.18
C LEU A 318 -14.77 19.35 3.25
N LYS A 319 -15.39 19.04 2.12
CA LYS A 319 -16.52 18.11 2.05
C LYS A 319 -16.13 16.71 2.56
N VAL A 320 -14.99 16.18 2.14
CA VAL A 320 -14.49 14.88 2.63
C VAL A 320 -14.20 14.93 4.13
N LEU A 321 -13.58 15.99 4.63
CA LEU A 321 -13.30 16.15 6.06
C LEU A 321 -14.58 16.23 6.89
N LYS A 322 -15.60 16.96 6.41
CA LYS A 322 -16.91 17.04 7.08
C LYS A 322 -17.60 15.69 7.17
N ASN A 323 -17.55 14.89 6.10
CA ASN A 323 -18.06 13.50 6.12
C ASN A 323 -17.33 12.64 7.16
N GLU A 324 -16.06 12.94 7.44
CA GLU A 324 -15.26 12.25 8.46
C GLU A 324 -15.45 12.83 9.88
N GLY A 325 -16.21 13.93 10.02
CA GLY A 325 -16.48 14.63 11.27
C GLY A 325 -15.41 15.65 11.64
N PHE A 326 -14.79 16.29 10.65
CA PHE A 326 -13.79 17.35 10.82
C PHE A 326 -14.19 18.60 10.01
N GLU A 327 -14.07 19.77 10.63
CA GLU A 327 -14.48 21.04 9.99
C GLU A 327 -13.40 21.61 9.06
N ASP A 328 -12.12 21.43 9.40
CA ASP A 328 -10.99 21.97 8.62
C ASP A 328 -9.75 21.09 8.74
N PHE A 329 -8.75 21.35 7.88
CA PHE A 329 -7.48 20.65 7.85
C PHE A 329 -6.77 20.65 9.21
N LYS A 330 -6.87 21.74 9.98
CA LYS A 330 -6.25 21.88 11.30
C LYS A 330 -6.71 20.81 12.28
N ASN A 331 -7.94 20.27 12.12
CA ASN A 331 -8.42 19.18 12.96
C ASN A 331 -7.56 17.94 12.82
N LEU A 332 -6.94 17.67 11.67
CA LEU A 332 -6.05 16.53 11.46
C LEU A 332 -4.75 16.59 12.30
N ARG A 333 -4.48 17.72 12.98
CA ARG A 333 -3.27 17.90 13.77
C ARG A 333 -3.30 17.00 15.01
N THR A 334 -2.24 16.23 15.18
CA THR A 334 -2.00 15.41 16.38
C THR A 334 -0.71 15.83 17.09
N PHE A 335 -0.69 15.61 18.40
CA PHE A 335 0.49 15.79 19.26
C PHE A 335 1.11 14.46 19.69
N VAL A 336 0.58 13.33 19.20
CA VAL A 336 1.16 11.99 19.44
C VAL A 336 2.42 11.85 18.57
N LYS A 337 3.56 11.55 19.20
CA LYS A 337 4.83 11.38 18.48
C LYS A 337 4.73 10.24 17.46
N GLY A 338 5.34 10.41 16.28
CA GLY A 338 5.31 9.42 15.20
C GLY A 338 4.11 9.56 14.24
N LEU A 339 2.97 10.09 14.70
CA LEU A 339 1.82 10.31 13.84
C LEU A 339 1.97 11.62 13.05
N ILE A 340 2.66 11.54 11.92
CA ILE A 340 3.02 12.67 11.06
C ILE A 340 2.32 12.54 9.71
N PHE A 341 1.62 13.59 9.30
CA PHE A 341 0.95 13.68 8.00
C PHE A 341 1.83 14.39 6.99
N LYS A 342 2.18 13.69 5.90
CA LYS A 342 2.97 14.23 4.79
C LYS A 342 2.05 14.97 3.81
N THR A 343 2.62 15.85 2.99
CA THR A 343 1.90 16.65 1.95
C THR A 343 2.31 16.29 0.53
N TYR A 344 3.02 15.17 0.32
CA TYR A 344 3.54 14.85 -1.01
C TYR A 344 2.41 14.72 -2.04
N PRO A 345 2.51 15.39 -3.20
CA PRO A 345 1.53 15.26 -4.26
C PRO A 345 1.56 13.86 -4.89
N ARG A 346 0.37 13.35 -5.24
CA ARG A 346 0.17 12.12 -6.00
C ARG A 346 -0.62 12.40 -7.27
N GLN A 347 -0.22 11.82 -8.39
CA GLN A 347 -0.96 11.96 -9.66
C GLN A 347 -2.38 11.42 -9.50
N ALA A 348 -3.38 12.16 -9.99
CA ALA A 348 -4.78 11.76 -9.94
C ALA A 348 -5.05 10.50 -10.80
N LEU A 349 -4.45 10.47 -11.98
CA LEU A 349 -4.50 9.32 -12.90
C LEU A 349 -3.22 8.50 -12.85
N VAL A 350 -3.21 7.33 -13.48
CA VAL A 350 -2.02 6.56 -13.82
C VAL A 350 -2.22 5.92 -15.19
N PHE A 351 -1.16 5.87 -15.98
CA PHE A 351 -1.15 5.34 -17.34
C PHE A 351 -0.26 4.10 -17.39
N PRO A 352 -0.82 2.89 -17.48
CA PRO A 352 -0.03 1.68 -17.67
C PRO A 352 0.73 1.78 -19.01
N LYS A 353 2.06 1.71 -18.95
CA LYS A 353 2.90 1.72 -20.17
C LYS A 353 2.97 0.30 -20.73
N ASP A 354 3.07 0.19 -22.05
CA ASP A 354 3.18 -1.10 -22.76
C ASP A 354 2.06 -2.09 -22.42
N LEU A 355 0.83 -1.59 -22.23
CA LEU A 355 -0.33 -2.42 -21.89
C LEU A 355 -0.70 -3.34 -23.06
N THR A 356 -0.59 -4.64 -22.86
CA THR A 356 -1.02 -5.67 -23.82
C THR A 356 -2.02 -6.63 -23.19
N LEU A 357 -2.90 -7.19 -24.02
CA LEU A 357 -3.86 -8.23 -23.67
C LEU A 357 -3.68 -9.40 -24.63
N GLU A 358 -3.54 -10.60 -24.08
CA GLU A 358 -3.37 -11.85 -24.83
C GLU A 358 -4.41 -12.85 -24.31
N LYS A 359 -5.20 -13.43 -25.21
CA LYS A 359 -6.11 -14.53 -24.86
C LYS A 359 -5.33 -15.84 -24.82
N ILE A 360 -5.33 -16.50 -23.66
CA ILE A 360 -4.64 -17.78 -23.47
C ILE A 360 -5.57 -18.95 -23.80
N SER A 361 -6.82 -18.86 -23.37
CA SER A 361 -7.88 -19.84 -23.64
C SER A 361 -9.25 -19.19 -23.41
N GLN A 362 -10.34 -19.94 -23.63
CA GLN A 362 -11.68 -19.46 -23.28
C GLN A 362 -11.72 -19.06 -21.79
N GLY A 363 -12.19 -17.84 -21.51
CA GLY A 363 -12.29 -17.26 -20.18
C GLY A 363 -10.96 -17.00 -19.46
N THR A 364 -9.80 -17.09 -20.14
CA THR A 364 -8.49 -16.81 -19.55
C THR A 364 -7.67 -15.86 -20.41
N PHE A 365 -7.24 -14.75 -19.80
CA PHE A 365 -6.46 -13.70 -20.45
C PHE A 365 -5.18 -13.41 -19.66
N LYS A 366 -4.15 -12.99 -20.37
CA LYS A 366 -2.90 -12.46 -19.78
C LYS A 366 -2.78 -10.99 -20.15
N ILE A 367 -2.51 -10.16 -19.16
CA ILE A 367 -2.17 -8.75 -19.36
C ILE A 367 -0.72 -8.50 -18.97
N LYS A 368 -0.04 -7.65 -19.74
CA LYS A 368 1.32 -7.18 -19.42
C LYS A 368 1.34 -5.66 -19.46
N PHE A 369 2.04 -5.03 -18.52
CA PHE A 369 2.21 -3.58 -18.48
C PHE A 369 3.26 -3.17 -17.45
N PHE A 370 3.76 -1.94 -17.58
CA PHE A 370 4.59 -1.27 -16.58
C PHE A 370 3.77 -0.25 -15.79
N LEU A 371 4.00 -0.18 -14.48
CA LEU A 371 3.54 0.93 -13.63
C LEU A 371 4.70 1.53 -12.85
N GLU A 372 4.67 2.85 -12.72
CA GLU A 372 5.58 3.61 -11.86
C GLU A 372 5.34 3.27 -10.37
N LYS A 373 6.36 3.52 -9.54
CA LYS A 373 6.25 3.25 -8.11
C LYS A 373 5.08 4.03 -7.48
N GLY A 374 4.41 3.38 -6.55
CA GLY A 374 3.28 3.96 -5.83
C GLY A 374 1.92 3.70 -6.47
N SER A 375 1.85 3.13 -7.67
CA SER A 375 0.59 2.67 -8.29
C SER A 375 0.36 1.17 -8.08
N TYR A 376 -0.90 0.75 -8.23
CA TYR A 376 -1.36 -0.60 -7.88
C TYR A 376 -1.86 -1.33 -9.13
N ALA A 377 -1.25 -2.47 -9.45
CA ALA A 377 -1.61 -3.29 -10.62
C ALA A 377 -3.05 -3.82 -10.56
N THR A 378 -3.56 -4.03 -9.34
CA THR A 378 -4.96 -4.43 -9.10
C THR A 378 -5.97 -3.41 -9.62
N LEU A 379 -5.63 -2.12 -9.70
CA LEU A 379 -6.52 -1.11 -10.30
C LEU A 379 -6.66 -1.28 -11.82
N VAL A 380 -5.59 -1.71 -12.50
CA VAL A 380 -5.63 -2.02 -13.94
C VAL A 380 -6.56 -3.22 -14.17
N VAL A 381 -6.40 -4.27 -13.36
CA VAL A 381 -7.29 -5.45 -13.40
C VAL A 381 -8.74 -5.05 -13.12
N LYS A 382 -8.98 -4.25 -12.07
CA LYS A 382 -10.30 -3.72 -11.72
C LYS A 382 -10.93 -2.97 -12.90
N ARG A 383 -10.21 -2.03 -13.52
CA ARG A 383 -10.71 -1.25 -14.65
C ARG A 383 -11.01 -2.09 -15.91
N LEU A 384 -10.21 -3.12 -16.20
CA LEU A 384 -10.40 -3.94 -17.40
C LEU A 384 -11.52 -4.97 -17.24
N PHE A 385 -11.58 -5.63 -16.09
CA PHE A 385 -12.40 -6.85 -15.91
C PHE A 385 -13.64 -6.68 -15.02
N TYR A 386 -13.74 -5.59 -14.25
CA TYR A 386 -14.91 -5.29 -13.40
C TYR A 386 -15.69 -4.06 -13.86
N ALA A 387 -15.26 -3.41 -14.95
CA ALA A 387 -16.14 -2.44 -15.59
C ALA A 387 -17.37 -3.20 -16.08
N ASP A 388 -18.55 -2.69 -15.76
CA ASP A 388 -19.82 -3.08 -16.37
C ASP A 388 -20.34 -1.84 -17.09
#